data_AF-A0A954JWA2-F1
#
_entry.id   AF-A0A954JWA2-F1
#
_cell.length_a   1.000
_cell.length_b   1.000
_cell.length_c   1.000
_cell.angle_alpha   90.00
_cell.angle_beta   90.00
_cell.angle_gamma   90.00
#
_symmetry.space_group_name_H-M   'P 1'
#
loop_
_entity.id
_entity.type
_entity.pdbx_description
1 polymer ?
#
loop_
_entity_poly.entity_id
_entity_poly.type
_entity_poly.pdbx_seq_one_letter_code
_entity_poly.pdbx_strand_id
1 'polypeptide(L)'
;MPLRMPTGSIAPVWLLLVLPLQAQEPSYQLKVVTDRTDAIYETGESAKFQVTLTKGDQPVNDATVTYVVDDFIADQSVDSGYPRGELQTDGNSDIEVRMLSPGFLRCEVTFVSPENEKLKATAGAGFSPTKIEPSLPVPDDFDEFWTKQMALLAEVPAEAKLTPVTSQESNLETFDVEVASIGGVPVSGYFSRPKGADRNSLPAILWVHGAGVSSSSMGNAEKGAVAGMLSFDINAHGILNGQPATYYQELNEGRLRDYRVAGREDRETCYFRGMFLRLVRAIDFLTSQSEWDGKTVIVIGHSQGGGQALAAGGLDHRVTMIAVGVPAICDHSGRAAGRINGWPKLVPLGTDGKPDRTILEVARYFDGVNFASRSRAEAIMSVGFIDATCPPSSCYAAFNQLQGMKHMIAEPLMAHAAPQNIQDAFFEHVLEHVRRQTQ
;
A
#
# COMPACT_ATOMS: atom_id res chain seq x y z
N MET A 1 -53.82 18.24 -68.88
CA MET A 1 -53.83 18.97 -67.60
C MET A 1 -55.04 18.49 -66.78
N PRO A 2 -54.96 17.25 -66.28
CA PRO A 2 -54.86 16.98 -64.83
C PRO A 2 -53.72 15.94 -64.58
N LEU A 3 -53.47 15.34 -63.40
CA LEU A 3 -54.10 15.37 -62.06
C LEU A 3 -53.08 15.81 -60.98
N ARG A 4 -53.54 15.99 -59.73
CA ARG A 4 -52.71 15.88 -58.50
C ARG A 4 -52.79 14.44 -57.96
N MET A 5 -51.67 13.88 -57.51
CA MET A 5 -51.68 12.69 -56.63
C MET A 5 -51.77 13.11 -55.16
N PRO A 6 -52.43 12.34 -54.28
CA PRO A 6 -52.52 12.64 -52.86
C PRO A 6 -51.26 12.20 -52.11
N THR A 7 -50.76 13.06 -51.21
CA THR A 7 -49.72 12.72 -50.24
C THR A 7 -50.32 11.94 -49.07
N GLY A 8 -50.10 10.63 -49.01
CA GLY A 8 -50.43 9.81 -47.84
C GLY A 8 -49.43 10.08 -46.70
N SER A 9 -49.91 10.55 -45.55
CA SER A 9 -49.09 10.70 -44.35
C SER A 9 -49.02 9.37 -43.61
N ILE A 10 -47.80 8.85 -43.38
CA ILE A 10 -47.57 7.63 -42.60
C ILE A 10 -47.19 8.05 -41.18
N ALA A 11 -48.06 7.75 -40.21
CA ALA A 11 -47.75 7.97 -38.80
C ALA A 11 -46.73 6.90 -38.31
N PRO A 12 -45.68 7.29 -37.56
CA PRO A 12 -44.73 6.32 -37.00
C PRO A 12 -45.38 5.55 -35.85
N VAL A 13 -45.56 4.24 -36.04
CA VAL A 13 -45.95 3.33 -34.97
C VAL A 13 -44.72 3.03 -34.12
N TRP A 14 -44.65 3.62 -32.93
CA TRP A 14 -43.64 3.28 -31.93
C TRP A 14 -43.98 1.94 -31.29
N LEU A 15 -43.32 0.85 -31.72
CA LEU A 15 -43.31 -0.39 -30.96
C LEU A 15 -42.50 -0.17 -29.68
N LEU A 16 -43.17 -0.16 -28.52
CA LEU A 16 -42.49 -0.38 -27.24
C LEU A 16 -42.03 -1.84 -27.18
N LEU A 17 -40.73 -2.04 -27.35
CA LEU A 17 -40.08 -3.33 -27.22
C LEU A 17 -39.88 -3.64 -25.72
N VAL A 18 -40.89 -4.26 -25.11
CA VAL A 18 -40.80 -4.76 -23.74
C VAL A 18 -39.91 -6.02 -23.75
N LEU A 19 -38.62 -5.84 -23.48
CA LEU A 19 -37.72 -6.95 -23.20
C LEU A 19 -38.14 -7.61 -21.87
N PRO A 20 -38.35 -8.93 -21.81
CA PRO A 20 -38.56 -9.60 -20.53
C PRO A 20 -37.27 -9.51 -19.71
N LEU A 21 -37.37 -9.06 -18.45
CA LEU A 21 -36.33 -9.35 -17.48
C LEU A 21 -36.28 -10.88 -17.31
N GLN A 22 -35.27 -11.52 -17.90
CA GLN A 22 -34.89 -12.85 -17.44
C GLN A 22 -34.34 -12.67 -16.02
N ALA A 23 -35.02 -13.27 -15.04
CA ALA A 23 -34.46 -13.41 -13.71
C ALA A 23 -33.14 -14.18 -13.84
N GLN A 24 -32.04 -13.58 -13.39
CA GLN A 24 -30.75 -14.23 -13.35
C GLN A 24 -30.84 -15.44 -12.43
N GLU A 25 -30.35 -16.60 -12.87
CA GLU A 25 -30.39 -17.80 -12.02
C GLU A 25 -29.59 -17.56 -10.72
N PRO A 26 -30.08 -18.08 -9.58
CA PRO A 26 -29.42 -17.87 -8.30
C PRO A 26 -28.05 -18.54 -8.30
N SER A 27 -26.99 -17.71 -8.29
CA SER A 27 -25.60 -18.17 -8.23
C SER A 27 -25.22 -18.59 -6.81
N TYR A 28 -24.20 -19.45 -6.71
CA TYR A 28 -23.59 -19.76 -5.42
C TYR A 28 -22.78 -18.57 -4.90
N GLN A 29 -22.79 -18.37 -3.58
CA GLN A 29 -21.94 -17.40 -2.89
C GLN A 29 -21.30 -18.08 -1.69
N LEU A 30 -19.97 -18.05 -1.63
CA LEU A 30 -19.18 -18.57 -0.52
C LEU A 30 -18.64 -17.39 0.30
N LYS A 31 -18.83 -17.43 1.61
CA LYS A 31 -18.31 -16.44 2.56
C LYS A 31 -17.58 -17.16 3.69
N VAL A 32 -16.47 -16.59 4.13
CA VAL A 32 -15.84 -16.92 5.41
C VAL A 32 -15.54 -15.62 6.15
N VAL A 33 -15.83 -15.60 7.45
CA VAL A 33 -15.55 -14.47 8.36
C VAL A 33 -15.12 -15.02 9.71
N THR A 34 -14.59 -14.16 10.57
CA THR A 34 -14.36 -14.48 11.98
C THR A 34 -15.62 -14.29 12.83
N ASP A 35 -15.70 -14.94 14.00
CA ASP A 35 -16.77 -14.74 14.99
C ASP A 35 -16.74 -13.36 15.68
N ARG A 36 -15.69 -12.57 15.45
CA ARG A 36 -15.60 -11.13 15.74
C ARG A 36 -15.48 -10.31 14.47
N THR A 37 -16.10 -9.11 14.46
CA THR A 37 -16.05 -8.18 13.32
C THR A 37 -14.70 -7.48 13.15
N ASP A 38 -13.92 -7.32 14.22
CA ASP A 38 -12.56 -6.78 14.18
C ASP A 38 -11.48 -7.85 13.91
N ALA A 39 -11.86 -9.13 14.02
CA ALA A 39 -10.99 -10.30 13.93
C ALA A 39 -9.76 -10.26 14.86
N ILE A 40 -9.86 -9.59 16.02
CA ILE A 40 -8.78 -9.50 17.01
C ILE A 40 -9.04 -10.42 18.21
N TYR A 41 -7.99 -11.15 18.59
CA TYR A 41 -7.97 -12.11 19.69
C TYR A 41 -6.71 -11.95 20.53
N GLU A 42 -6.71 -12.41 21.77
CA GLU A 42 -5.47 -12.55 22.54
C GLU A 42 -4.76 -13.87 22.22
N THR A 43 -3.43 -13.89 22.36
CA THR A 43 -2.64 -15.13 22.25
C THR A 43 -3.14 -16.20 23.21
N GLY A 44 -3.41 -17.40 22.68
CA GLY A 44 -4.00 -18.50 23.43
C GLY A 44 -5.53 -18.49 23.51
N GLU A 45 -6.19 -17.44 23.03
CA GLU A 45 -7.65 -17.40 22.83
C GLU A 45 -8.06 -18.26 21.62
N SER A 46 -9.30 -18.73 21.63
CA SER A 46 -9.91 -19.41 20.48
C SER A 46 -10.54 -18.38 19.54
N ALA A 47 -10.27 -18.50 18.24
CA ALA A 47 -10.99 -17.79 17.18
C ALA A 47 -11.71 -18.80 16.28
N LYS A 48 -12.83 -18.40 15.69
CA LYS A 48 -13.61 -19.26 14.79
C LYS A 48 -13.76 -18.60 13.43
N PHE A 49 -13.39 -19.31 12.37
CA PHE A 49 -13.78 -18.95 11.02
C PHE A 49 -15.14 -19.57 10.69
N GLN A 50 -16.15 -18.74 10.56
CA GLN A 50 -17.53 -19.12 10.25
C GLN A 50 -17.69 -19.20 8.73
N VAL A 51 -18.06 -20.37 8.22
CA VAL A 51 -18.29 -20.59 6.79
C VAL A 51 -19.78 -20.54 6.47
N THR A 52 -20.14 -19.78 5.44
CA THR A 52 -21.51 -19.72 4.89
C THR A 52 -21.47 -19.95 3.39
N LEU A 53 -22.30 -20.86 2.89
CA LEU A 53 -22.56 -21.07 1.47
C LEU A 53 -24.05 -20.82 1.20
N THR A 54 -24.37 -19.97 0.22
CA THR A 54 -25.75 -19.75 -0.24
C THR A 54 -25.87 -20.01 -1.74
N LYS A 55 -27.10 -20.21 -2.22
CA LYS A 55 -27.46 -20.16 -3.64
C LYS A 55 -28.59 -19.14 -3.78
N GLY A 56 -28.27 -17.96 -4.31
CA GLY A 56 -29.06 -16.76 -4.04
C GLY A 56 -29.12 -16.47 -2.54
N ASP A 57 -30.33 -16.16 -2.03
CA ASP A 57 -30.56 -15.87 -0.60
C ASP A 57 -30.77 -17.12 0.28
N GLN A 58 -30.73 -18.34 -0.30
CA GLN A 58 -30.98 -19.57 0.44
C GLN A 58 -29.68 -20.25 0.88
N PRO A 59 -29.51 -20.61 2.17
CA PRO A 59 -28.39 -21.44 2.63
C PRO A 59 -28.33 -22.77 1.89
N VAL A 60 -27.11 -23.22 1.58
CA VAL A 60 -26.85 -24.53 1.00
C VAL A 60 -26.29 -25.41 2.11
N ASN A 61 -27.05 -26.42 2.52
CA ASN A 61 -26.65 -27.41 3.52
C ASN A 61 -26.18 -28.71 2.82
N ASP A 62 -25.44 -29.53 3.56
CA ASP A 62 -24.86 -30.81 3.13
C ASP A 62 -23.94 -30.71 1.90
N ALA A 63 -23.37 -29.52 1.65
CA ALA A 63 -22.36 -29.32 0.62
C ALA A 63 -20.95 -29.38 1.23
N THR A 64 -20.05 -30.06 0.55
CA THR A 64 -18.66 -30.20 0.99
C THR A 64 -17.84 -28.99 0.55
N VAL A 65 -17.22 -28.32 1.52
CA VAL A 65 -16.17 -27.32 1.28
C VAL A 65 -14.82 -27.85 1.75
N THR A 66 -13.76 -27.41 1.11
CA THR A 66 -12.37 -27.66 1.54
C THR A 66 -11.79 -26.41 2.17
N TYR A 67 -10.97 -26.55 3.20
CA TYR A 67 -10.34 -25.41 3.87
C TYR A 67 -8.87 -25.67 4.21
N VAL A 68 -8.09 -24.59 4.28
CA VAL A 68 -6.71 -24.57 4.76
C VAL A 68 -6.51 -23.35 5.64
N VAL A 69 -5.89 -23.54 6.80
CA VAL A 69 -5.39 -22.46 7.66
C VAL A 69 -3.87 -22.37 7.54
N ASP A 70 -3.33 -21.16 7.41
CA ASP A 70 -1.90 -20.90 7.36
C ASP A 70 -1.50 -19.58 8.05
N ASP A 71 -0.20 -19.41 8.26
CA ASP A 71 0.45 -18.23 8.84
C ASP A 71 1.25 -17.43 7.78
N PHE A 72 0.83 -17.51 6.52
CA PHE A 72 1.46 -16.92 5.33
C PHE A 72 2.87 -17.47 4.97
N ILE A 73 3.44 -18.41 5.72
CA ILE A 73 4.76 -18.98 5.43
C ILE A 73 4.69 -20.09 4.38
N ALA A 74 3.74 -21.00 4.55
CA ALA A 74 3.60 -22.17 3.71
C ALA A 74 3.01 -21.79 2.34
N ASP A 75 3.59 -22.34 1.27
CA ASP A 75 2.77 -22.71 0.12
C ASP A 75 1.79 -23.79 0.58
N GLN A 76 0.55 -23.80 0.06
CA GLN A 76 -0.57 -24.63 0.56
C GLN A 76 -0.31 -26.16 0.50
N SER A 77 0.81 -26.53 -0.14
CA SER A 77 1.40 -27.86 -0.26
C SER A 77 2.16 -28.37 0.97
N VAL A 78 2.55 -27.52 1.92
CA VAL A 78 3.30 -27.90 3.14
C VAL A 78 2.37 -27.92 4.36
N ASP A 79 2.58 -28.88 5.27
CA ASP A 79 1.89 -28.90 6.56
C ASP A 79 2.36 -27.71 7.42
N SER A 80 1.44 -26.78 7.68
CA SER A 80 1.66 -25.58 8.49
C SER A 80 1.50 -25.84 9.99
N GLY A 81 1.05 -27.03 10.40
CA GLY A 81 0.64 -27.34 11.77
C GLY A 81 -0.73 -26.76 12.15
N TYR A 82 -1.42 -26.08 11.23
CA TYR A 82 -2.76 -25.51 11.45
C TYR A 82 -3.85 -26.34 10.73
N PRO A 83 -5.13 -26.19 11.12
CA PRO A 83 -6.22 -26.99 10.56
C PRO A 83 -6.35 -26.92 9.03
N ARG A 84 -6.53 -28.09 8.41
CA ARG A 84 -6.87 -28.26 6.99
C ARG A 84 -7.75 -29.48 6.81
N GLY A 85 -8.69 -29.45 5.87
CA GLY A 85 -9.56 -30.59 5.61
C GLY A 85 -10.83 -30.26 4.83
N GLU A 86 -11.84 -31.09 5.03
CA GLU A 86 -13.19 -30.93 4.49
C GLU A 86 -14.19 -30.63 5.61
N LEU A 87 -15.25 -29.91 5.27
CA LEU A 87 -16.33 -29.52 6.17
C LEU A 87 -17.65 -29.61 5.39
N GLN A 88 -18.71 -30.16 5.99
CA GLN A 88 -20.04 -30.11 5.42
C GLN A 88 -20.72 -28.82 5.88
N THR A 89 -21.38 -28.11 4.98
CA THR A 89 -22.12 -26.90 5.32
C THR A 89 -23.43 -27.27 6.03
N ASP A 90 -23.70 -26.66 7.17
CA ASP A 90 -24.90 -26.88 8.01
C ASP A 90 -25.61 -25.57 8.37
N GLY A 91 -25.24 -24.49 7.69
CA GLY A 91 -25.72 -23.13 7.90
C GLY A 91 -24.83 -22.28 8.81
N ASN A 92 -23.98 -22.87 9.65
CA ASN A 92 -22.98 -22.17 10.47
C ASN A 92 -21.82 -23.12 10.83
N SER A 93 -20.93 -23.34 9.86
CA SER A 93 -19.88 -24.35 9.99
C SER A 93 -18.57 -23.69 10.43
N ASP A 94 -18.19 -23.91 11.69
CA ASP A 94 -17.05 -23.27 12.35
C ASP A 94 -15.73 -24.05 12.14
N ILE A 95 -14.66 -23.33 11.78
CA ILE A 95 -13.27 -23.82 11.85
C ILE A 95 -12.58 -23.12 13.03
N GLU A 96 -12.37 -23.86 14.12
CA GLU A 96 -11.72 -23.34 15.34
C GLU A 96 -10.20 -23.32 15.20
N VAL A 97 -9.57 -22.19 15.56
CA VAL A 97 -8.12 -21.98 15.51
C VAL A 97 -7.60 -21.27 16.76
N ARG A 98 -6.30 -21.41 17.03
CA ARG A 98 -5.60 -20.76 18.15
C ARG A 98 -4.14 -20.52 17.79
N MET A 99 -3.61 -19.36 18.15
CA MET A 99 -2.18 -19.05 18.03
C MET A 99 -1.60 -18.74 19.42
N LEU A 100 -0.45 -19.32 19.76
CA LEU A 100 0.20 -19.16 21.07
C LEU A 100 1.23 -18.02 21.13
N SER A 101 1.52 -17.39 19.99
CA SER A 101 2.45 -16.27 19.83
C SER A 101 1.79 -15.13 19.05
N PRO A 102 2.20 -13.86 19.25
CA PRO A 102 1.65 -12.74 18.49
C PRO A 102 1.82 -12.95 16.97
N GLY A 103 0.76 -12.75 16.20
CA GLY A 103 0.77 -13.07 14.77
C GLY A 103 -0.62 -13.06 14.13
N PHE A 104 -0.72 -13.68 12.95
CA PHE A 104 -1.92 -13.75 12.15
C PHE A 104 -2.09 -15.14 11.55
N LEU A 105 -3.33 -15.63 11.53
CA LEU A 105 -3.73 -16.81 10.77
C LEU A 105 -4.70 -16.40 9.66
N ARG A 106 -4.60 -17.06 8.51
CA ARG A 106 -5.47 -16.91 7.35
C ARG A 106 -6.19 -18.23 7.10
N CYS A 107 -7.50 -18.18 6.93
CA CYS A 107 -8.29 -19.32 6.47
C CYS A 107 -8.73 -19.07 5.02
N GLU A 108 -8.34 -19.96 4.10
CA GLU A 108 -8.90 -20.04 2.75
C GLU A 108 -9.90 -21.19 2.69
N VAL A 109 -11.11 -20.92 2.20
CA VAL A 109 -12.16 -21.90 1.97
C VAL A 109 -12.45 -21.97 0.47
N THR A 110 -12.58 -23.18 -0.06
CA THR A 110 -12.88 -23.49 -1.46
C THR A 110 -14.14 -24.36 -1.55
N PHE A 111 -15.08 -23.94 -2.39
CA PHE A 111 -16.24 -24.74 -2.81
C PHE A 111 -16.14 -25.04 -4.31
N VAL A 112 -16.60 -26.23 -4.72
CA VAL A 112 -16.77 -26.60 -6.13
C VAL A 112 -18.23 -26.97 -6.36
N SER A 113 -18.91 -26.26 -7.24
CA SER A 113 -20.32 -26.48 -7.51
C SER A 113 -20.57 -27.78 -8.32
N PRO A 114 -21.80 -28.30 -8.35
CA PRO A 114 -22.18 -29.42 -9.24
C PRO A 114 -21.89 -29.14 -10.73
N GLU A 115 -21.90 -27.88 -11.12
CA GLU A 115 -21.57 -27.38 -12.46
C GLU A 115 -20.04 -27.16 -12.66
N ASN A 116 -19.23 -27.58 -11.69
CA ASN A 116 -17.77 -27.45 -11.64
C ASN A 116 -17.25 -25.99 -11.61
N GLU A 117 -18.06 -25.06 -11.12
CA GLU A 117 -17.63 -23.69 -10.80
C GLU A 117 -16.85 -23.70 -9.48
N LYS A 118 -15.68 -23.03 -9.43
CA LYS A 118 -14.85 -22.98 -8.23
C LYS A 118 -14.97 -21.62 -7.54
N LEU A 119 -15.54 -21.60 -6.35
CA LEU A 119 -15.56 -20.43 -5.46
C LEU A 119 -14.44 -20.50 -4.43
N LYS A 120 -13.91 -19.32 -4.08
CA LYS A 120 -12.96 -19.14 -2.98
C LYS A 120 -13.41 -17.98 -2.08
N ALA A 121 -13.23 -18.14 -0.78
CA ALA A 121 -13.36 -17.07 0.20
C ALA A 121 -12.17 -17.13 1.17
N THR A 122 -11.80 -15.99 1.75
CA THR A 122 -10.64 -15.90 2.65
C THR A 122 -10.90 -14.90 3.77
N ALA A 123 -10.52 -15.25 5.00
CA ALA A 123 -10.57 -14.37 6.17
C ALA A 123 -9.27 -14.49 6.97
N GLY A 124 -8.89 -13.43 7.68
CA GLY A 124 -7.73 -13.40 8.58
C GLY A 124 -8.14 -13.15 10.02
N ALA A 125 -7.39 -13.70 10.97
CA ALA A 125 -7.55 -13.48 12.41
C ALA A 125 -6.20 -13.06 13.01
N GLY A 126 -6.20 -11.97 13.77
CA GLY A 126 -5.02 -11.42 14.45
C GLY A 126 -4.96 -11.80 15.92
N PHE A 127 -3.84 -12.37 16.35
CA PHE A 127 -3.59 -12.78 17.73
C PHE A 127 -2.56 -11.83 18.36
N SER A 128 -3.03 -11.05 19.35
CA SER A 128 -2.32 -9.93 20.00
C SER A 128 -1.43 -9.09 19.05
N PRO A 129 -1.92 -8.54 17.91
CA PRO A 129 -1.03 -7.94 16.90
C PRO A 129 -0.15 -6.78 17.38
N THR A 130 -0.60 -6.05 18.39
CA THR A 130 0.15 -4.97 19.06
C THR A 130 1.36 -5.45 19.88
N LYS A 131 1.51 -6.77 20.06
CA LYS A 131 2.64 -7.44 20.72
C LYS A 131 3.62 -8.07 19.72
N ILE A 132 3.45 -7.83 18.40
CA ILE A 132 4.40 -8.30 17.37
C ILE A 132 5.67 -7.42 17.42
N GLU A 133 6.78 -8.03 17.79
CA GLU A 133 8.11 -7.40 17.89
C GLU A 133 8.90 -7.48 16.57
N PRO A 134 9.91 -6.62 16.34
CA PRO A 134 10.83 -6.71 15.20
C PRO A 134 11.48 -8.09 15.10
N SER A 135 11.65 -8.64 13.89
CA SER A 135 12.25 -9.97 13.72
C SER A 135 13.72 -10.06 14.13
N LEU A 136 14.44 -8.94 14.06
CA LEU A 136 15.83 -8.79 14.48
C LEU A 136 16.00 -7.38 15.08
N PRO A 137 17.03 -7.16 15.93
CA PRO A 137 17.38 -5.82 16.37
C PRO A 137 17.75 -4.91 15.18
N VAL A 138 17.73 -3.60 15.40
CA VAL A 138 18.30 -2.62 14.47
C VAL A 138 19.82 -2.87 14.34
N PRO A 139 20.46 -2.64 13.17
CA PRO A 139 21.92 -2.65 13.08
C PRO A 139 22.57 -1.57 13.94
N ASP A 140 23.70 -1.88 14.59
CA ASP A 140 24.36 -0.99 15.55
C ASP A 140 24.80 0.35 14.92
N ASP A 141 25.20 0.35 13.64
CA ASP A 141 25.63 1.53 12.87
C ASP A 141 24.52 2.06 11.92
N PHE A 142 23.26 1.70 12.11
CA PHE A 142 22.14 2.15 11.25
C PHE A 142 22.04 3.67 11.16
N ASP A 143 22.13 4.37 12.30
CA ASP A 143 22.06 5.83 12.35
C ASP A 143 23.29 6.50 11.75
N GLU A 144 24.48 5.94 11.98
CA GLU A 144 25.73 6.42 11.38
C GLU A 144 25.69 6.27 9.85
N PHE A 145 25.25 5.11 9.36
CA PHE A 145 25.06 4.85 7.94
C PHE A 145 24.13 5.88 7.31
N TRP A 146 22.91 6.04 7.82
CA TRP A 146 21.94 6.97 7.21
C TRP A 146 22.34 8.44 7.37
N THR A 147 23.00 8.83 8.47
CA THR A 147 23.59 10.16 8.64
C THR A 147 24.64 10.45 7.56
N LYS A 148 25.54 9.48 7.31
CA LYS A 148 26.52 9.56 6.21
C LYS A 148 25.84 9.64 4.84
N GLN A 149 24.76 8.90 4.60
CA GLN A 149 24.02 8.97 3.34
C GLN A 149 23.36 10.34 3.11
N MET A 150 22.81 10.96 4.16
CA MET A 150 22.26 12.31 4.09
C MET A 150 23.36 13.37 3.88
N ALA A 151 24.54 13.20 4.47
CA ALA A 151 25.69 14.08 4.22
C ALA A 151 26.14 14.03 2.75
N LEU A 152 26.26 12.82 2.17
CA LEU A 152 26.57 12.63 0.74
C LEU A 152 25.50 13.21 -0.19
N LEU A 153 24.22 13.22 0.23
CA LEU A 153 23.17 13.89 -0.52
C LEU A 153 23.32 15.42 -0.46
N ALA A 154 23.66 15.99 0.71
CA ALA A 154 23.85 17.42 0.91
C ALA A 154 25.01 18.00 0.09
N GLU A 155 26.03 17.20 -0.26
CA GLU A 155 27.10 17.59 -1.17
C GLU A 155 26.63 17.83 -2.62
N VAL A 156 25.48 17.27 -3.02
CA VAL A 156 24.88 17.48 -4.35
C VAL A 156 23.95 18.69 -4.31
N PRO A 157 24.22 19.79 -5.04
CA PRO A 157 23.34 20.95 -5.10
C PRO A 157 21.90 20.56 -5.48
N ALA A 158 20.91 21.11 -4.78
CA ALA A 158 19.49 20.86 -5.04
C ALA A 158 18.97 21.71 -6.22
N GLU A 159 19.68 21.68 -7.35
CA GLU A 159 19.27 22.39 -8.57
C GLU A 159 17.95 21.81 -9.08
N ALA A 160 16.92 22.66 -9.12
CA ALA A 160 15.57 22.30 -9.52
C ALA A 160 15.21 22.98 -10.85
N LYS A 161 14.73 22.17 -11.80
CA LYS A 161 14.18 22.60 -13.09
C LYS A 161 12.67 22.40 -13.05
N LEU A 162 11.92 23.49 -13.13
CA LEU A 162 10.45 23.48 -13.15
C LEU A 162 9.97 23.73 -14.58
N THR A 163 9.30 22.74 -15.18
CA THR A 163 8.71 22.83 -16.52
C THR A 163 7.20 23.02 -16.38
N PRO A 164 6.61 24.19 -16.71
CA PRO A 164 5.17 24.40 -16.55
C PRO A 164 4.34 23.41 -17.38
N VAL A 165 3.28 22.85 -16.78
CA VAL A 165 2.31 21.99 -17.45
C VAL A 165 0.88 22.49 -17.25
N THR A 166 -0.03 22.11 -18.15
CA THR A 166 -1.43 22.55 -18.08
C THR A 166 -2.16 21.86 -16.95
N SER A 167 -2.37 22.58 -15.84
CA SER A 167 -3.28 22.20 -14.76
C SER A 167 -4.73 22.13 -15.25
N GLN A 168 -5.54 21.21 -14.69
CA GLN A 168 -7.00 21.24 -14.89
C GLN A 168 -7.65 22.35 -14.03
N GLU A 169 -6.99 22.75 -12.95
CA GLU A 169 -7.47 23.73 -11.99
C GLU A 169 -6.90 25.13 -12.27
N SER A 170 -7.80 26.08 -12.53
CA SER A 170 -7.44 27.44 -12.98
C SER A 170 -6.70 28.29 -11.92
N ASN A 171 -6.86 27.95 -10.64
CA ASN A 171 -6.23 28.60 -9.49
C ASN A 171 -4.86 28.00 -9.11
N LEU A 172 -4.39 26.95 -9.78
CA LEU A 172 -3.09 26.32 -9.49
C LEU A 172 -2.00 26.69 -10.50
N GLU A 173 -0.75 26.62 -10.06
CA GLU A 173 0.43 26.44 -10.90
C GLU A 173 0.91 25.00 -10.75
N THR A 174 1.11 24.28 -11.86
CA THR A 174 1.60 22.90 -11.88
C THR A 174 2.82 22.77 -12.79
N PHE A 175 3.81 22.02 -12.35
CA PHE A 175 5.10 21.84 -13.02
C PHE A 175 5.49 20.36 -13.06
N ASP A 176 6.08 19.91 -14.18
CA ASP A 176 6.94 18.72 -14.19
C ASP A 176 8.33 19.15 -13.70
N VAL A 177 8.76 18.58 -12.59
CA VAL A 177 9.94 19.02 -11.84
C VAL A 177 11.02 17.95 -11.89
N GLU A 178 12.24 18.37 -12.20
CA GLU A 178 13.46 17.58 -12.00
C GLU A 178 14.35 18.28 -10.97
N VAL A 179 14.73 17.58 -9.89
CA VAL A 179 15.69 18.07 -8.88
C VAL A 179 16.91 17.16 -8.86
N ALA A 180 18.10 17.74 -9.01
CA ALA A 180 19.35 17.00 -8.93
C ALA A 180 19.48 16.21 -7.62
N SER A 181 20.00 14.99 -7.70
CA SER A 181 20.17 14.07 -6.56
C SER A 181 21.34 13.11 -6.80
N ILE A 182 21.64 12.29 -5.79
CA ILE A 182 22.81 11.41 -5.74
C ILE A 182 22.81 10.36 -6.87
N GLY A 183 24.01 10.03 -7.38
CA GLY A 183 24.18 9.00 -8.42
C GLY A 183 23.67 9.38 -9.81
N GLY A 184 23.34 10.66 -10.06
CA GLY A 184 22.88 11.14 -11.37
C GLY A 184 21.43 10.76 -11.72
N VAL A 185 20.67 10.23 -10.75
CA VAL A 185 19.23 9.94 -10.91
C VAL A 185 18.45 11.01 -10.15
N PRO A 186 17.77 11.95 -10.84
CA PRO A 186 17.11 13.07 -10.18
C PRO A 186 15.87 12.61 -9.39
N VAL A 187 15.37 13.46 -8.51
CA VAL A 187 13.95 13.44 -8.17
C VAL A 187 13.20 13.94 -9.40
N SER A 188 12.22 13.18 -9.89
CA SER A 188 11.28 13.67 -10.90
C SER A 188 9.85 13.56 -10.38
N GLY A 189 8.96 14.46 -10.75
CA GLY A 189 7.58 14.44 -10.24
C GLY A 189 6.73 15.62 -10.70
N TYR A 190 5.43 15.59 -10.39
CA TYR A 190 4.54 16.73 -10.60
C TYR A 190 4.39 17.53 -9.31
N PHE A 191 4.74 18.81 -9.36
CA PHE A 191 4.58 19.75 -8.25
C PHE A 191 3.47 20.75 -8.56
N SER A 192 2.51 20.91 -7.65
CA SER A 192 1.41 21.86 -7.73
C SER A 192 1.37 22.76 -6.49
N ARG A 193 1.01 24.03 -6.71
CA ARG A 193 0.76 25.01 -5.63
C ARG A 193 -0.38 25.97 -5.99
N PRO A 194 -1.09 26.54 -5.00
CA PRO A 194 -2.02 27.66 -5.22
C PRO A 194 -1.31 28.89 -5.81
N LYS A 195 -1.95 29.55 -6.79
CA LYS A 195 -1.48 30.83 -7.35
C LYS A 195 -1.51 31.93 -6.31
N GLY A 196 -0.42 32.68 -6.20
CA GLY A 196 -0.34 33.87 -5.35
C GLY A 196 -0.44 33.59 -3.85
N ALA A 197 -0.07 32.38 -3.41
CA ALA A 197 0.04 32.06 -2.00
C ALA A 197 1.07 32.97 -1.30
N ASP A 198 0.78 33.37 -0.07
CA ASP A 198 1.68 34.20 0.73
C ASP A 198 2.92 33.42 1.16
N ARG A 199 3.99 34.15 1.49
CA ARG A 199 5.20 33.55 2.06
C ARG A 199 4.90 32.94 3.43
N ASN A 200 5.48 31.77 3.70
CA ASN A 200 5.30 31.02 4.94
C ASN A 200 3.82 30.73 5.31
N SER A 201 2.97 30.44 4.32
CA SER A 201 1.52 30.30 4.53
C SER A 201 0.97 28.88 4.34
N LEU A 202 1.69 27.98 3.65
CA LEU A 202 1.19 26.68 3.22
C LEU A 202 1.96 25.51 3.86
N PRO A 203 1.28 24.47 4.39
CA PRO A 203 1.93 23.21 4.72
C PRO A 203 2.41 22.49 3.45
N ALA A 204 3.34 21.55 3.58
CA ALA A 204 3.80 20.71 2.48
C ALA A 204 3.24 19.27 2.55
N ILE A 205 2.93 18.69 1.38
CA ILE A 205 2.49 17.31 1.22
C ILE A 205 3.27 16.63 0.07
N LEU A 206 3.76 15.43 0.35
CA LEU A 206 4.55 14.59 -0.56
C LEU A 206 3.84 13.26 -0.78
N TRP A 207 3.64 12.89 -2.05
CA TRP A 207 2.99 11.64 -2.44
C TRP A 207 4.04 10.67 -3.00
N VAL A 208 4.06 9.44 -2.48
CA VAL A 208 5.05 8.40 -2.82
C VAL A 208 4.39 7.09 -3.25
N HIS A 209 4.95 6.48 -4.30
CA HIS A 209 4.25 5.50 -5.12
C HIS A 209 4.46 4.04 -4.72
N GLY A 210 3.42 3.24 -4.98
CA GLY A 210 3.46 1.78 -4.94
C GLY A 210 4.45 1.16 -5.92
N ALA A 211 4.62 -0.16 -5.86
CA ALA A 211 5.60 -0.86 -6.69
C ALA A 211 5.13 -0.93 -8.16
N GLY A 212 5.91 -0.37 -9.07
CA GLY A 212 5.66 -0.40 -10.50
C GLY A 212 6.42 0.71 -11.23
N VAL A 213 6.61 0.56 -12.54
CA VAL A 213 7.24 1.58 -13.38
C VAL A 213 6.13 2.38 -14.07
N SER A 214 5.97 3.64 -13.69
CA SER A 214 4.93 4.53 -14.21
C SER A 214 5.35 6.01 -14.12
N SER A 215 4.50 6.90 -14.64
CA SER A 215 4.57 8.34 -14.36
C SER A 215 4.30 8.64 -12.88
N SER A 216 4.75 9.80 -12.40
CA SER A 216 4.10 10.48 -11.27
C SER A 216 2.65 10.87 -11.61
N SER A 217 1.84 11.11 -10.58
CA SER A 217 0.42 11.45 -10.65
C SER A 217 0.21 12.96 -10.50
N MET A 218 -0.09 13.65 -11.62
CA MET A 218 -0.46 15.06 -11.60
C MET A 218 -1.73 15.29 -10.77
N GLY A 219 -2.68 14.35 -10.77
CA GLY A 219 -3.91 14.45 -9.98
C GLY A 219 -3.68 14.41 -8.46
N ASN A 220 -2.65 13.73 -7.97
CA ASN A 220 -2.27 13.78 -6.56
C ASN A 220 -1.65 15.13 -6.19
N ALA A 221 -0.76 15.64 -7.05
CA ALA A 221 -0.18 16.96 -6.91
C ALA A 221 -1.30 18.02 -6.84
N GLU A 222 -2.22 18.03 -7.81
CA GLU A 222 -3.38 18.93 -7.83
C GLU A 222 -4.28 18.72 -6.59
N LYS A 223 -4.59 17.49 -6.17
CA LYS A 223 -5.42 17.19 -4.97
C LYS A 223 -4.90 17.88 -3.72
N GLY A 224 -3.59 17.78 -3.44
CA GLY A 224 -2.99 18.45 -2.29
C GLY A 224 -2.99 19.98 -2.42
N ALA A 225 -2.77 20.50 -3.64
CA ALA A 225 -2.75 21.93 -3.89
C ALA A 225 -4.14 22.59 -3.84
N VAL A 226 -5.20 21.93 -4.32
CA VAL A 226 -6.60 22.35 -4.14
C VAL A 226 -6.95 22.45 -2.65
N ALA A 227 -6.40 21.56 -1.82
CA ALA A 227 -6.56 21.59 -0.36
C ALA A 227 -5.67 22.63 0.36
N GLY A 228 -5.00 23.54 -0.37
CA GLY A 228 -4.22 24.63 0.21
C GLY A 228 -2.85 24.22 0.72
N MET A 229 -2.14 23.34 0.01
CA MET A 229 -0.81 22.84 0.37
C MET A 229 0.19 22.99 -0.78
N LEU A 230 1.48 23.00 -0.46
CA LEU A 230 2.54 22.74 -1.44
C LEU A 230 2.61 21.23 -1.70
N SER A 231 2.24 20.79 -2.89
CA SER A 231 1.94 19.38 -3.14
C SER A 231 2.83 18.80 -4.23
N PHE A 232 3.67 17.83 -3.88
CA PHE A 232 4.60 17.19 -4.81
C PHE A 232 4.32 15.68 -4.87
N ASP A 233 4.05 15.15 -6.06
CA ASP A 233 3.94 13.72 -6.30
C ASP A 233 5.17 13.24 -7.07
N ILE A 234 5.97 12.37 -6.46
CA ILE A 234 7.28 11.97 -6.99
C ILE A 234 7.30 10.58 -7.61
N ASN A 235 8.03 10.48 -8.71
CA ASN A 235 8.31 9.24 -9.40
C ASN A 235 9.30 8.38 -8.61
N ALA A 236 8.90 7.14 -8.30
CA ALA A 236 9.72 6.16 -7.56
C ALA A 236 11.13 5.96 -8.13
N HIS A 237 11.31 6.13 -9.45
CA HIS A 237 12.51 5.75 -10.19
C HIS A 237 13.37 6.93 -10.69
N GLY A 238 12.91 8.18 -10.55
CA GLY A 238 13.59 9.34 -11.14
C GLY A 238 13.59 9.30 -12.68
N ILE A 239 12.48 8.88 -13.29
CA ILE A 239 12.30 8.80 -14.76
C ILE A 239 11.37 9.90 -15.27
N LEU A 240 11.33 10.10 -16.59
CA LEU A 240 10.48 11.11 -17.21
C LEU A 240 9.00 10.81 -16.95
N ASN A 241 8.23 11.88 -16.69
CA ASN A 241 6.78 11.82 -16.48
C ASN A 241 6.03 12.10 -17.80
N GLY A 242 4.71 11.85 -17.81
CA GLY A 242 3.84 12.17 -18.96
C GLY A 242 4.12 11.40 -20.25
N GLN A 243 5.04 10.42 -20.24
CA GLN A 243 5.40 9.62 -21.41
C GLN A 243 4.29 8.62 -21.81
N PRO A 244 4.27 8.13 -23.06
CA PRO A 244 3.37 7.05 -23.48
C PRO A 244 3.57 5.76 -22.67
N ALA A 245 2.53 4.93 -22.57
CA ALA A 245 2.58 3.67 -21.82
C ALA A 245 3.73 2.73 -22.25
N THR A 246 4.10 2.73 -23.54
CA THR A 246 5.21 1.94 -24.09
C THR A 246 6.56 2.29 -23.47
N TYR A 247 6.82 3.56 -23.14
CA TYR A 247 8.07 3.98 -22.48
C TYR A 247 8.24 3.32 -21.12
N TYR A 248 7.17 3.31 -20.31
CA TYR A 248 7.20 2.66 -19.00
C TYR A 248 7.27 1.13 -19.11
N GLN A 249 6.61 0.54 -20.11
CA GLN A 249 6.71 -0.89 -20.40
C GLN A 249 8.14 -1.30 -20.79
N GLU A 250 8.78 -0.59 -21.72
CA GLU A 250 10.17 -0.83 -22.14
C GLU A 250 11.15 -0.71 -20.97
N LEU A 251 10.95 0.26 -20.07
CA LEU A 251 11.74 0.38 -18.85
C LEU A 251 11.53 -0.79 -17.88
N ASN A 252 10.27 -1.22 -17.70
CA ASN A 252 9.88 -2.35 -16.84
C ASN A 252 10.33 -3.71 -17.38
N GLU A 253 10.43 -3.88 -18.69
CA GLU A 253 10.94 -5.10 -19.32
C GLU A 253 12.48 -5.09 -19.42
N GLY A 254 13.07 -3.89 -19.53
CA GLY A 254 14.51 -3.66 -19.54
C GLY A 254 15.07 -3.29 -18.15
N ARG A 255 15.69 -2.11 -18.05
CA ARG A 255 16.60 -1.75 -16.94
C ARG A 255 15.98 -1.68 -15.54
N LEU A 256 14.65 -1.66 -15.40
CA LEU A 256 13.96 -1.64 -14.12
C LEU A 256 13.31 -2.98 -13.75
N ARG A 257 13.30 -4.00 -14.62
CA ARG A 257 12.60 -5.28 -14.40
C ARG A 257 12.76 -5.88 -13.00
N ASP A 258 14.01 -5.87 -12.52
CA ASP A 258 14.41 -6.46 -11.25
C ASP A 258 14.91 -5.40 -10.23
N TYR A 259 14.48 -4.13 -10.35
CA TYR A 259 14.92 -3.03 -9.47
C TYR A 259 14.78 -3.38 -7.98
N ARG A 260 13.74 -4.13 -7.62
CA ARG A 260 13.37 -4.48 -6.23
C ARG A 260 14.38 -5.37 -5.52
N VAL A 261 15.35 -5.94 -6.24
CA VAL A 261 16.46 -6.75 -5.70
C VAL A 261 17.84 -6.26 -6.17
N ALA A 262 17.92 -5.17 -6.94
CA ALA A 262 19.19 -4.70 -7.48
C ALA A 262 20.12 -4.16 -6.38
N GLY A 263 21.36 -4.68 -6.35
CA GLY A 263 22.41 -4.26 -5.40
C GLY A 263 22.15 -4.65 -3.93
N ARG A 264 21.21 -5.56 -3.66
CA ARG A 264 20.85 -5.95 -2.27
C ARG A 264 21.96 -6.69 -1.51
N GLU A 265 23.05 -7.02 -2.19
CA GLU A 265 24.24 -7.67 -1.64
C GLU A 265 25.19 -6.66 -0.94
N ASP A 266 25.01 -5.34 -1.15
CA ASP A 266 25.77 -4.26 -0.50
C ASP A 266 24.88 -3.05 -0.18
N ARG A 267 24.91 -2.58 1.07
CA ARG A 267 24.14 -1.41 1.55
C ARG A 267 24.46 -0.11 0.80
N GLU A 268 25.65 0.05 0.24
CA GLU A 268 25.99 1.23 -0.56
C GLU A 268 25.41 1.15 -1.99
N THR A 269 25.01 -0.03 -2.47
CA THR A 269 24.52 -0.25 -3.85
C THR A 269 23.04 -0.62 -3.95
N CYS A 270 22.40 -1.04 -2.85
CA CYS A 270 21.00 -1.46 -2.84
C CYS A 270 20.07 -0.35 -3.38
N TYR A 271 19.18 -0.72 -4.32
CA TYR A 271 18.29 0.20 -5.02
C TYR A 271 17.50 1.15 -4.09
N PHE A 272 17.02 0.64 -2.94
CA PHE A 272 16.23 1.41 -1.99
C PHE A 272 17.02 2.58 -1.36
N ARG A 273 18.36 2.51 -1.31
CA ARG A 273 19.22 3.65 -0.92
C ARG A 273 18.95 4.88 -1.79
N GLY A 274 18.97 4.71 -3.11
CA GLY A 274 18.71 5.81 -4.05
C GLY A 274 17.27 6.32 -3.98
N MET A 275 16.30 5.43 -3.74
CA MET A 275 14.89 5.80 -3.53
C MET A 275 14.71 6.68 -2.29
N PHE A 276 15.27 6.28 -1.14
CA PHE A 276 15.10 7.03 0.11
C PHE A 276 15.90 8.35 0.12
N LEU A 277 17.01 8.45 -0.61
CA LEU A 277 17.72 9.72 -0.78
C LEU A 277 17.00 10.67 -1.77
N ARG A 278 16.32 10.15 -2.80
CA ARG A 278 15.40 10.98 -3.62
C ARG A 278 14.21 11.49 -2.81
N LEU A 279 13.67 10.67 -1.92
CA LEU A 279 12.62 11.05 -0.98
C LEU A 279 13.03 12.22 -0.07
N VAL A 280 14.21 12.16 0.58
CA VAL A 280 14.74 13.29 1.37
C VAL A 280 14.96 14.53 0.50
N ARG A 281 15.51 14.37 -0.72
CA ARG A 281 15.68 15.49 -1.68
C ARG A 281 14.36 16.11 -2.13
N ALA A 282 13.26 15.35 -2.18
CA ALA A 282 11.93 15.90 -2.45
C ALA A 282 11.41 16.76 -1.28
N ILE A 283 11.74 16.38 -0.03
CA ILE A 283 11.47 17.19 1.17
C ILE A 283 12.33 18.45 1.17
N ASP A 284 13.61 18.38 0.78
CA ASP A 284 14.46 19.57 0.58
C ASP A 284 13.83 20.57 -0.40
N PHE A 285 13.36 20.07 -1.55
CA PHE A 285 12.69 20.89 -2.55
C PHE A 285 11.43 21.56 -2.00
N LEU A 286 10.52 20.79 -1.38
CA LEU A 286 9.28 21.32 -0.78
C LEU A 286 9.56 22.38 0.31
N THR A 287 10.53 22.10 1.19
CA THR A 287 10.85 22.97 2.34
C THR A 287 11.76 24.15 1.99
N SER A 288 12.26 24.22 0.75
CA SER A 288 12.93 25.42 0.21
C SER A 288 11.98 26.43 -0.44
N GLN A 289 10.71 26.08 -0.67
CA GLN A 289 9.74 27.00 -1.29
C GLN A 289 9.41 28.15 -0.33
N SER A 290 9.27 29.36 -0.86
CA SER A 290 9.09 30.57 -0.04
C SER A 290 7.73 30.63 0.67
N GLU A 291 6.79 29.82 0.20
CA GLU A 291 5.42 29.69 0.66
C GLU A 291 5.26 28.64 1.78
N TRP A 292 6.27 27.79 2.01
CA TRP A 292 6.22 26.74 3.03
C TRP A 292 6.17 27.33 4.45
N ASP A 293 5.20 26.89 5.25
CA ASP A 293 4.90 27.38 6.61
C ASP A 293 6.03 27.22 7.65
N GLY A 294 7.15 26.59 7.26
CA GLY A 294 8.32 26.41 8.11
C GLY A 294 8.22 25.24 9.10
N LYS A 295 7.14 24.46 9.09
CA LYS A 295 6.87 23.44 10.11
C LYS A 295 6.19 22.16 9.61
N THR A 296 5.23 22.23 8.68
CA THR A 296 4.35 21.09 8.37
C THR A 296 4.84 20.37 7.11
N VAL A 297 5.17 19.08 7.23
CA VAL A 297 5.47 18.21 6.09
C VAL A 297 4.77 16.87 6.28
N ILE A 298 3.97 16.50 5.29
CA ILE A 298 3.10 15.32 5.31
C ILE A 298 3.55 14.36 4.20
N VAL A 299 3.64 13.06 4.48
CA VAL A 299 4.01 12.06 3.47
C VAL A 299 2.96 10.95 3.37
N ILE A 300 2.40 10.74 2.18
CA ILE A 300 1.36 9.73 1.92
C ILE A 300 1.87 8.68 0.93
N GLY A 301 1.67 7.40 1.25
CA GLY A 301 1.93 6.33 0.30
C GLY A 301 1.29 4.99 0.66
N HIS A 302 1.12 4.15 -0.35
CA HIS A 302 0.56 2.79 -0.23
C HIS A 302 1.54 1.74 -0.77
N SER A 303 1.57 0.55 -0.19
CA SER A 303 2.49 -0.54 -0.58
C SER A 303 3.95 -0.08 -0.48
N GLN A 304 4.73 -0.09 -1.56
CA GLN A 304 6.07 0.52 -1.64
C GLN A 304 6.07 2.01 -1.23
N GLY A 305 4.98 2.73 -1.47
CA GLY A 305 4.77 4.10 -1.00
C GLY A 305 4.65 4.15 0.52
N GLY A 306 4.02 3.16 1.15
CA GLY A 306 3.94 3.05 2.61
C GLY A 306 5.32 2.84 3.23
N GLY A 307 6.16 1.99 2.62
CA GLY A 307 7.57 1.83 3.01
C GLY A 307 8.38 3.12 2.86
N GLN A 308 8.17 3.88 1.79
CA GLN A 308 8.76 5.22 1.62
C GLN A 308 8.24 6.21 2.67
N ALA A 309 6.96 6.22 3.02
CA ALA A 309 6.42 7.10 4.06
C ALA A 309 7.01 6.78 5.45
N LEU A 310 7.21 5.50 5.78
CA LEU A 310 7.94 5.09 6.98
C LEU A 310 9.41 5.57 6.96
N ALA A 311 10.10 5.39 5.82
CA ALA A 311 11.46 5.91 5.64
C ALA A 311 11.53 7.43 5.80
N ALA A 312 10.55 8.18 5.30
CA ALA A 312 10.49 9.64 5.42
C ALA A 312 10.44 10.07 6.90
N GLY A 313 9.48 9.54 7.66
CA GLY A 313 9.33 9.85 9.08
C GLY A 313 10.53 9.39 9.94
N GLY A 314 11.21 8.32 9.53
CA GLY A 314 12.40 7.79 10.22
C GLY A 314 13.72 8.48 9.86
N LEU A 315 13.81 9.14 8.70
CA LEU A 315 15.02 9.83 8.23
C LEU A 315 14.99 11.34 8.42
N ASP A 316 13.80 11.96 8.35
CA ASP A 316 13.69 13.41 8.27
C ASP A 316 12.76 13.99 9.35
N HIS A 317 13.37 14.73 10.29
CA HIS A 317 12.65 15.36 11.40
C HIS A 317 11.70 16.49 10.99
N ARG A 318 11.70 16.93 9.71
CA ARG A 318 10.71 17.88 9.18
C ARG A 318 9.35 17.23 8.97
N VAL A 319 9.28 15.90 8.86
CA VAL A 319 8.02 15.15 8.64
C VAL A 319 7.19 15.15 9.92
N THR A 320 6.04 15.83 9.88
CA THR A 320 5.10 15.96 11.01
C THR A 320 4.00 14.89 10.97
N MET A 321 3.66 14.37 9.78
CA MET A 321 2.66 13.32 9.62
C MET A 321 3.02 12.33 8.49
N ILE A 322 2.72 11.05 8.70
CA ILE A 322 2.78 9.99 7.68
C ILE A 322 1.44 9.26 7.54
N ALA A 323 1.03 8.98 6.31
CA ALA A 323 -0.13 8.14 6.00
C ALA A 323 0.32 6.91 5.20
N VAL A 324 0.19 5.74 5.81
CA VAL A 324 0.97 4.53 5.49
C VAL A 324 0.04 3.36 5.16
N GLY A 325 -0.30 3.19 3.89
CA GLY A 325 -1.26 2.16 3.48
C GLY A 325 -0.60 0.82 3.15
N VAL A 326 -1.04 -0.27 3.78
CA VAL A 326 -0.57 -1.65 3.55
C VAL A 326 0.94 -1.75 3.28
N PRO A 327 1.80 -1.28 4.19
CA PRO A 327 3.20 -0.96 3.89
C PRO A 327 4.03 -2.16 3.45
N ALA A 328 4.62 -2.03 2.26
CA ALA A 328 5.72 -2.87 1.83
C ALA A 328 7.04 -2.38 2.46
N ILE A 329 8.15 -3.02 2.11
CA ILE A 329 9.50 -2.73 2.59
C ILE A 329 9.64 -2.93 4.11
N CYS A 330 8.74 -3.69 4.74
CA CYS A 330 8.74 -3.99 6.17
C CYS A 330 9.07 -5.46 6.43
N ASP A 331 9.63 -5.74 7.61
CA ASP A 331 9.96 -7.06 8.15
C ASP A 331 10.65 -7.98 7.13
N HIS A 332 11.71 -7.46 6.51
CA HIS A 332 12.59 -8.20 5.60
C HIS A 332 13.34 -9.35 6.28
N SER A 333 13.42 -9.28 7.61
CA SER A 333 13.99 -10.30 8.47
C SER A 333 12.96 -11.33 8.96
N GLY A 334 11.69 -11.25 8.54
CA GLY A 334 10.59 -12.13 8.95
C GLY A 334 10.95 -13.62 9.02
N ARG A 335 11.60 -14.16 7.98
CA ARG A 335 12.04 -15.57 7.92
C ARG A 335 13.03 -15.96 9.02
N ALA A 336 13.82 -15.02 9.55
CA ALA A 336 14.75 -15.27 10.65
C ALA A 336 14.02 -15.41 12.02
N ALA A 337 12.85 -14.78 12.16
CA ALA A 337 11.98 -14.89 13.34
C ALA A 337 10.80 -15.87 13.16
N GLY A 338 10.87 -16.76 12.16
CA GLY A 338 9.81 -17.73 11.91
C GLY A 338 8.50 -17.12 11.40
N ARG A 339 8.56 -15.98 10.71
CA ARG A 339 7.43 -15.33 10.01
C ARG A 339 7.64 -15.34 8.49
N ILE A 340 6.69 -14.80 7.74
CA ILE A 340 6.84 -14.48 6.32
C ILE A 340 7.55 -13.11 6.16
N ASN A 341 8.37 -12.93 5.12
CA ASN A 341 8.96 -11.63 4.78
C ASN A 341 7.92 -10.73 4.10
N GLY A 342 7.91 -9.43 4.42
CA GLY A 342 7.18 -8.43 3.65
C GLY A 342 7.77 -8.20 2.24
N TRP A 343 6.97 -7.66 1.32
CA TRP A 343 7.42 -7.31 -0.04
C TRP A 343 8.64 -6.37 -0.03
N PRO A 344 9.66 -6.56 -0.90
CA PRO A 344 9.69 -7.47 -2.06
C PRO A 344 10.21 -8.87 -1.73
N LYS A 345 10.20 -9.29 -0.46
CA LYS A 345 10.89 -10.50 0.03
C LYS A 345 12.39 -10.41 -0.29
N LEU A 346 12.99 -9.29 0.09
CA LEU A 346 14.34 -8.87 -0.29
C LEU A 346 15.40 -9.94 0.02
N VAL A 347 15.29 -10.58 1.18
CA VAL A 347 16.15 -11.69 1.61
C VAL A 347 15.64 -13.02 1.04
N PRO A 348 16.41 -13.70 0.16
CA PRO A 348 16.05 -15.01 -0.36
C PRO A 348 16.32 -16.11 0.68
N LEU A 349 15.72 -17.28 0.47
CA LEU A 349 16.07 -18.50 1.21
C LEU A 349 17.06 -19.34 0.40
N GLY A 350 18.06 -19.89 1.08
CA GLY A 350 18.95 -20.92 0.54
C GLY A 350 18.27 -22.28 0.39
N THR A 351 18.98 -23.24 -0.20
CA THR A 351 18.50 -24.63 -0.37
C THR A 351 18.30 -25.38 0.95
N ASP A 352 18.88 -24.89 2.06
CA ASP A 352 18.67 -25.37 3.42
C ASP A 352 17.48 -24.69 4.13
N GLY A 353 16.71 -23.87 3.41
CA GLY A 353 15.55 -23.14 3.91
C GLY A 353 15.89 -21.92 4.78
N LYS A 354 17.16 -21.57 4.96
CA LYS A 354 17.58 -20.44 5.80
C LYS A 354 17.73 -19.14 4.99
N PRO A 355 17.55 -17.96 5.61
CA PRO A 355 17.81 -16.68 4.95
C PRO A 355 19.28 -16.55 4.52
N ASP A 356 19.53 -15.97 3.34
CA ASP A 356 20.87 -15.57 2.94
C ASP A 356 21.45 -14.55 3.94
N ARG A 357 22.60 -14.88 4.54
CA ARG A 357 23.15 -14.09 5.66
C ARG A 357 23.63 -12.71 5.22
N THR A 358 24.23 -12.58 4.03
CA THR A 358 24.75 -11.30 3.53
C THR A 358 23.59 -10.36 3.22
N ILE A 359 22.59 -10.85 2.50
CA ILE A 359 21.42 -10.07 2.11
C ILE A 359 20.55 -9.76 3.34
N LEU A 360 20.48 -10.64 4.34
CA LEU A 360 19.79 -10.37 5.61
C LEU A 360 20.39 -9.17 6.35
N GLU A 361 21.72 -9.10 6.47
CA GLU A 361 22.37 -7.95 7.11
C GLU A 361 22.15 -6.65 6.32
N VAL A 362 22.27 -6.68 5.00
CA VAL A 362 22.01 -5.51 4.15
C VAL A 362 20.54 -5.06 4.20
N ALA A 363 19.60 -6.00 4.18
CA ALA A 363 18.16 -5.70 4.19
C ALA A 363 17.72 -4.96 5.45
N ARG A 364 18.37 -5.17 6.60
CA ARG A 364 18.08 -4.45 7.86
C ARG A 364 18.29 -2.92 7.73
N TYR A 365 19.14 -2.44 6.84
CA TYR A 365 19.31 -0.98 6.61
C TYR A 365 18.17 -0.35 5.82
N PHE A 366 17.34 -1.15 5.15
CA PHE A 366 16.23 -0.71 4.31
C PHE A 366 14.86 -1.10 4.88
N ASP A 367 14.82 -1.73 6.05
CA ASP A 367 13.57 -2.22 6.67
C ASP A 367 12.76 -1.07 7.29
N GLY A 368 11.51 -0.93 6.84
CA GLY A 368 10.49 0.01 7.35
C GLY A 368 10.27 -0.09 8.86
N VAL A 369 10.48 -1.26 9.47
CA VAL A 369 10.43 -1.46 10.93
C VAL A 369 11.51 -0.62 11.64
N ASN A 370 12.72 -0.54 11.07
CA ASN A 370 13.84 0.19 11.65
C ASN A 370 13.68 1.71 11.48
N PHE A 371 13.10 2.17 10.37
CA PHE A 371 12.71 3.57 10.21
C PHE A 371 11.54 3.95 11.14
N ALA A 372 10.54 3.09 11.31
CA ALA A 372 9.40 3.33 12.19
C ALA A 372 9.83 3.63 13.64
N SER A 373 10.85 2.93 14.15
CA SER A 373 11.41 3.17 15.50
C SER A 373 11.99 4.57 15.73
N ARG A 374 12.26 5.33 14.66
CA ARG A 374 12.78 6.70 14.69
C ARG A 374 11.70 7.76 14.42
N SER A 375 10.57 7.36 13.85
CA SER A 375 9.51 8.27 13.45
C SER A 375 8.72 8.81 14.64
N ARG A 376 8.83 10.12 14.85
CA ARG A 376 8.03 10.91 15.81
C ARG A 376 6.79 11.56 15.17
N ALA A 377 6.63 11.42 13.85
CA ALA A 377 5.48 11.93 13.11
C ALA A 377 4.16 11.32 13.62
N GLU A 378 3.07 12.07 13.51
CA GLU A 378 1.72 11.50 13.63
C GLU A 378 1.51 10.49 12.49
N ALA A 379 0.86 9.35 12.77
CA ALA A 379 0.76 8.26 11.82
C ALA A 379 -0.66 7.71 11.73
N ILE A 380 -1.16 7.59 10.50
CA ILE A 380 -2.32 6.74 10.18
C ILE A 380 -1.84 5.61 9.28
N MET A 381 -2.10 4.36 9.67
CA MET A 381 -1.70 3.16 8.93
C MET A 381 -2.93 2.33 8.56
N SER A 382 -2.88 1.62 7.42
CA SER A 382 -3.89 0.61 7.11
C SER A 382 -3.28 -0.78 6.88
N VAL A 383 -4.05 -1.82 7.18
CA VAL A 383 -3.62 -3.22 7.06
C VAL A 383 -4.80 -4.13 6.67
N GLY A 384 -4.55 -5.02 5.72
CA GLY A 384 -5.49 -6.08 5.34
C GLY A 384 -5.08 -7.41 5.95
N PHE A 385 -5.96 -8.10 6.68
CA PHE A 385 -5.58 -9.35 7.38
C PHE A 385 -5.43 -10.56 6.46
N ILE A 386 -5.77 -10.45 5.16
CA ILE A 386 -5.54 -11.50 4.16
C ILE A 386 -4.53 -11.08 3.08
N ASP A 387 -3.82 -9.96 3.28
CA ASP A 387 -2.77 -9.48 2.39
C ASP A 387 -1.57 -10.45 2.37
N ALA A 388 -1.33 -11.12 1.25
CA ALA A 388 -0.19 -12.02 1.05
C ALA A 388 1.04 -11.34 0.42
N THR A 389 0.92 -10.05 0.05
CA THR A 389 1.98 -9.21 -0.52
C THR A 389 2.69 -8.45 0.59
N CYS A 390 1.93 -7.74 1.43
CA CYS A 390 2.39 -7.01 2.61
C CYS A 390 1.71 -7.61 3.85
N PRO A 391 2.23 -8.74 4.38
CA PRO A 391 1.53 -9.52 5.40
C PRO A 391 1.21 -8.70 6.64
N PRO A 392 0.05 -8.92 7.29
CA PRO A 392 -0.38 -8.12 8.43
C PRO A 392 0.63 -8.17 9.59
N SER A 393 1.35 -9.28 9.77
CA SER A 393 2.46 -9.39 10.73
C SER A 393 3.62 -8.42 10.44
N SER A 394 4.00 -8.25 9.17
CA SER A 394 5.00 -7.29 8.70
C SER A 394 4.54 -5.84 8.94
N CYS A 395 3.27 -5.54 8.63
CA CYS A 395 2.69 -4.23 8.84
C CYS A 395 2.63 -3.86 10.33
N TYR A 396 2.19 -4.78 11.20
CA TYR A 396 2.16 -4.57 12.65
C TYR A 396 3.56 -4.49 13.26
N ALA A 397 4.55 -5.26 12.77
CA ALA A 397 5.94 -5.11 13.22
C ALA A 397 6.44 -3.67 13.04
N ALA A 398 6.10 -2.99 11.94
CA ALA A 398 6.43 -1.58 11.74
C ALA A 398 5.55 -0.65 12.59
N PHE A 399 4.23 -0.84 12.61
CA PHE A 399 3.30 -0.04 13.39
C PHE A 399 3.66 0.03 14.88
N ASN A 400 4.04 -1.12 15.46
CA ASN A 400 4.36 -1.23 16.88
C ASN A 400 5.59 -0.39 17.24
N GLN A 401 6.53 -0.17 16.32
CA GLN A 401 7.74 0.65 16.54
C GLN A 401 7.52 2.17 16.44
N LEU A 402 6.46 2.65 15.78
CA LEU A 402 6.19 4.09 15.64
C LEU A 402 6.10 4.80 17.01
N GLN A 403 6.78 5.94 17.16
CA GLN A 403 6.92 6.67 18.42
C GLN A 403 5.94 7.85 18.58
N GLY A 404 5.42 8.38 17.46
CA GLY A 404 4.39 9.42 17.47
C GLY A 404 2.99 8.91 17.80
N MET A 405 2.00 9.82 17.81
CA MET A 405 0.58 9.44 17.87
C MET A 405 0.26 8.55 16.65
N LYS A 406 -0.40 7.40 16.86
CA LYS A 406 -0.61 6.41 15.81
C LYS A 406 -1.99 5.79 15.83
N HIS A 407 -2.60 5.67 14.64
CA HIS A 407 -3.89 5.05 14.41
C HIS A 407 -3.78 3.94 13.36
N MET A 408 -4.57 2.87 13.51
CA MET A 408 -4.59 1.72 12.61
C MET A 408 -6.00 1.49 12.06
N ILE A 409 -6.14 1.46 10.74
CA ILE A 409 -7.32 0.98 10.02
C ILE A 409 -7.08 -0.48 9.68
N ALA A 410 -7.70 -1.39 10.45
CA ALA A 410 -7.59 -2.83 10.26
C ALA A 410 -8.82 -3.38 9.52
N GLU A 411 -8.60 -4.06 8.40
CA GLU A 411 -9.67 -4.60 7.54
C GLU A 411 -9.51 -6.14 7.42
N PRO A 412 -10.29 -6.94 8.17
CA PRO A 412 -10.10 -8.40 8.26
C PRO A 412 -10.25 -9.19 6.96
N LEU A 413 -10.98 -8.65 5.99
CA LEU A 413 -11.27 -9.26 4.68
C LEU A 413 -10.51 -8.58 3.53
N MET A 414 -9.66 -7.59 3.81
CA MET A 414 -8.90 -6.88 2.79
C MET A 414 -7.61 -7.63 2.46
N ALA A 415 -7.37 -7.84 1.16
CA ALA A 415 -6.11 -8.32 0.60
C ALA A 415 -5.14 -7.15 0.37
N HIS A 416 -4.23 -7.24 -0.61
CA HIS A 416 -3.38 -6.11 -0.97
C HIS A 416 -4.19 -5.04 -1.75
N ALA A 417 -4.73 -4.05 -1.04
CA ALA A 417 -5.59 -3.04 -1.62
C ALA A 417 -5.43 -1.66 -0.96
N ALA A 418 -5.85 -0.63 -1.70
CA ALA A 418 -5.96 0.76 -1.25
C ALA A 418 -7.36 1.31 -1.60
N PRO A 419 -8.44 0.78 -0.99
CA PRO A 419 -9.81 1.15 -1.33
C PRO A 419 -10.12 2.62 -0.98
N GLN A 420 -11.15 3.17 -1.61
CA GLN A 420 -11.47 4.61 -1.52
C GLN A 420 -11.68 5.09 -0.08
N ASN A 421 -12.35 4.29 0.78
CA ASN A 421 -12.56 4.63 2.18
C ASN A 421 -11.25 4.83 2.97
N ILE A 422 -10.19 4.08 2.66
CA ILE A 422 -8.86 4.25 3.27
C ILE A 422 -8.17 5.50 2.71
N GLN A 423 -8.29 5.76 1.40
CA GLN A 423 -7.72 6.98 0.78
C GLN A 423 -8.39 8.26 1.32
N ASP A 424 -9.70 8.20 1.57
CA ASP A 424 -10.48 9.29 2.13
C ASP A 424 -10.10 9.50 3.60
N ALA A 425 -10.13 8.45 4.43
CA ALA A 425 -9.72 8.53 5.85
C ALA A 425 -8.29 9.07 6.04
N PHE A 426 -7.34 8.67 5.17
CA PHE A 426 -5.99 9.22 5.17
C PHE A 426 -5.98 10.73 4.87
N PHE A 427 -6.76 11.18 3.88
CA PHE A 427 -6.80 12.59 3.49
C PHE A 427 -7.59 13.45 4.49
N GLU A 428 -8.63 12.92 5.11
CA GLU A 428 -9.34 13.55 6.23
C GLU A 428 -8.39 13.76 7.41
N HIS A 429 -7.61 12.74 7.79
CA HIS A 429 -6.63 12.85 8.87
C HIS A 429 -5.53 13.88 8.56
N VAL A 430 -5.13 14.03 7.28
CA VAL A 430 -4.25 15.11 6.82
C VAL A 430 -4.87 16.49 7.02
N LEU A 431 -6.13 16.68 6.62
CA LEU A 431 -6.82 17.97 6.81
C LEU A 431 -6.99 18.29 8.30
N GLU A 432 -7.22 17.29 9.15
CA GLU A 432 -7.23 17.47 10.60
C GLU A 432 -5.86 17.83 11.18
N HIS A 433 -4.78 17.17 10.74
CA HIS A 433 -3.42 17.48 11.15
C HIS A 433 -3.05 18.93 10.80
N VAL A 434 -3.31 19.36 9.56
CA VAL A 434 -3.11 20.75 9.14
C VAL A 434 -3.88 21.73 10.03
N ARG A 435 -5.17 21.46 10.32
CA ARG A 435 -5.97 22.31 11.22
C ARG A 435 -5.44 22.36 12.66
N ARG A 436 -4.77 21.30 13.14
CA ARG A 436 -4.10 21.27 14.45
C ARG A 436 -2.80 22.08 14.44
N GLN A 437 -2.05 22.11 13.34
CA GLN A 437 -0.83 22.92 13.22
C GLN A 437 -1.10 24.43 13.11
N THR A 438 -2.31 24.85 12.71
CA THR A 438 -2.69 26.27 12.56
C THR A 438 -3.32 26.91 13.80
N GLN A 439 -3.52 26.14 14.88
CA GLN A 439 -4.03 26.60 16.18
C GLN A 439 -2.87 26.85 17.16
#